data_AF-A0A7Y9MHA7-F1
#
_entry.id   AF-A0A7Y9MHA7-F1
#
_cell.length_a   1.000
_cell.length_b   1.000
_cell.length_c   1.000
_cell.angle_alpha   90.00
_cell.angle_beta   90.00
_cell.angle_gamma   90.00
#
_symmetry.space_group_name_H-M   'P 1'
#
loop_
_entity.id
_entity.type
_entity.pdbx_description
1 polymer ?
#
loop_
_entity_poly.entity_id
_entity_poly.type
_entity_poly.pdbx_seq_one_letter_code
_entity_poly.pdbx_strand_id
1 'polypeptide(L)'
;MAGRTAGPAGAAAPRLTQASPLRPLRHGAPCSVSAGSGRVWGGSFRSGRVDFAPNGRTRPERARCRELRATHLSCTTTGAVRVVHEWAPRTAPGAATAKTSTVPSPLDIRSWPELRESGVSRHALDRMLREGRCVKVRPGLFVQDEAWRSATPECRVVTLATALDRSSRSRPLFSGETAAALHGLGLYLPATDRVHVISPEHRPGSPLGVVRHRGDIADTDVVERCAVLCTSLERTVADSARTLAFDRAVTIADAALRLRFVTGPGSYDIDAAAAFKESCLAIARQSAHGAWRAERVLGFADGRAQLPGESVGRVRMRELGFSQFILQVPILTARGRFYVDIGLPEVDALTEFDGTIKYVDGSLTRGRSAADILDTEKQREDLVRGVTQSRFVRYGWPHIGTARDLGRRFAQFGISPPR
;
A
#
# COMPACT_ATOMS: atom_id res chain seq x y z
N MET A 1 24.71 82.33 -18.82
CA MET A 1 26.02 81.64 -18.81
C MET A 1 25.96 80.45 -19.76
N ALA A 2 27.05 80.28 -20.52
CA ALA A 2 27.33 79.23 -21.52
C ALA A 2 27.05 77.79 -21.01
N GLY A 3 26.95 76.73 -21.81
CA GLY A 3 27.25 76.41 -23.21
C GLY A 3 26.99 74.90 -23.39
N ARG A 4 26.39 74.45 -24.50
CA ARG A 4 27.02 73.74 -25.65
C ARG A 4 27.78 72.41 -25.35
N THR A 5 27.32 71.38 -26.09
CA THR A 5 28.09 70.34 -26.86
C THR A 5 28.73 69.17 -26.08
N ALA A 6 28.85 67.92 -26.56
CA ALA A 6 28.88 67.35 -27.92
C ALA A 6 28.48 65.85 -27.94
N GLY A 7 28.18 65.31 -29.14
CA GLY A 7 28.02 63.86 -29.42
C GLY A 7 29.35 63.15 -29.77
N PRO A 8 29.40 62.23 -30.77
CA PRO A 8 29.31 60.77 -30.61
C PRO A 8 30.54 59.99 -31.16
N ALA A 9 30.64 58.68 -30.86
CA ALA A 9 31.44 57.66 -31.57
C ALA A 9 30.96 56.28 -31.09
N GLY A 10 30.82 55.19 -31.86
CA GLY A 10 31.31 54.84 -33.18
C GLY A 10 31.83 53.38 -33.14
N ALA A 11 31.10 52.47 -33.81
CA ALA A 11 31.52 51.20 -34.43
C ALA A 11 32.34 50.14 -33.64
N ALA A 12 31.87 48.88 -33.67
CA ALA A 12 32.52 47.78 -34.40
C ALA A 12 31.85 46.41 -34.15
N ALA A 13 31.41 45.74 -35.22
CA ALA A 13 31.17 44.31 -35.27
C ALA A 13 32.44 43.58 -35.78
N PRO A 14 32.69 42.34 -35.34
CA PRO A 14 32.97 41.24 -36.29
C PRO A 14 32.43 39.89 -35.75
N ARG A 15 32.32 38.77 -36.46
CA ARG A 15 32.36 38.33 -37.87
C ARG A 15 31.84 36.88 -37.80
N LEU A 16 31.04 36.48 -38.79
CA LEU A 16 30.76 35.08 -39.11
C LEU A 16 32.03 34.43 -39.70
N THR A 17 32.32 33.20 -39.31
CA THR A 17 33.19 32.29 -40.09
C THR A 17 32.54 30.91 -40.22
N GLN A 18 32.70 30.39 -41.44
CA GLN A 18 32.02 29.27 -42.05
C GLN A 18 32.53 27.89 -41.61
N ALA A 19 31.70 26.89 -41.88
CA ALA A 19 31.95 25.45 -41.76
C ALA A 19 32.90 24.90 -42.84
N SER A 20 33.57 23.77 -42.55
CA SER A 20 33.89 22.67 -43.50
C SER A 20 34.66 21.49 -42.83
N PRO A 21 34.76 20.29 -43.44
CA PRO A 21 34.30 19.04 -42.79
C PRO A 21 35.29 17.84 -42.71
N LEU A 22 34.78 16.71 -42.21
CA LEU A 22 35.18 15.28 -42.35
C LEU A 22 36.46 14.74 -41.67
N ARG A 23 36.32 13.69 -40.83
CA ARG A 23 36.55 12.25 -41.19
C ARG A 23 36.43 11.29 -39.98
N PRO A 24 36.25 9.96 -40.22
CA PRO A 24 35.77 8.97 -39.26
C PRO A 24 36.89 8.20 -38.55
N LEU A 25 36.59 7.58 -37.41
CA LEU A 25 37.42 6.53 -36.79
C LEU A 25 36.63 5.22 -36.65
N ARG A 26 37.27 4.14 -37.10
CA ARG A 26 36.83 2.74 -37.02
C ARG A 26 37.61 2.01 -35.92
N HIS A 27 36.90 1.07 -35.29
CA HIS A 27 37.29 -0.29 -34.82
C HIS A 27 38.16 -0.53 -33.57
N GLY A 28 37.68 -1.52 -32.79
CA GLY A 28 38.38 -2.34 -31.79
C GLY A 28 37.81 -2.15 -30.37
N ALA A 29 37.38 -3.13 -29.58
CA ALA A 29 37.26 -4.60 -29.66
C ALA A 29 36.32 -5.04 -28.49
N PRO A 30 35.80 -6.29 -28.46
CA PRO A 30 34.71 -6.69 -27.56
C PRO A 30 35.19 -7.15 -26.17
N CYS A 31 34.38 -6.84 -25.14
CA CYS A 31 34.57 -7.39 -23.79
C CYS A 31 34.10 -8.85 -23.74
N SER A 32 35.00 -9.69 -23.25
CA SER A 32 34.86 -11.12 -22.99
C SER A 32 33.89 -11.41 -21.84
N VAL A 33 33.00 -12.38 -22.07
CA VAL A 33 32.21 -13.04 -21.02
C VAL A 33 33.06 -14.19 -20.48
N SER A 34 33.44 -14.12 -19.22
CA SER A 34 34.13 -15.18 -18.50
C SER A 34 33.15 -16.31 -18.16
N ALA A 35 33.51 -17.52 -18.57
CA ALA A 35 32.90 -18.76 -18.13
C ALA A 35 33.36 -19.06 -16.69
N GLY A 36 32.43 -19.06 -15.75
CA GLY A 36 32.61 -19.54 -14.39
C GLY A 36 32.07 -20.96 -14.26
N SER A 37 32.98 -21.90 -14.07
CA SER A 37 32.73 -23.31 -13.78
C SER A 37 32.18 -23.49 -12.36
N GLY A 38 31.15 -24.31 -12.20
CA GLY A 38 30.57 -24.67 -10.90
C GLY A 38 30.00 -26.09 -10.96
N ARG A 39 30.58 -26.98 -10.15
CA ARG A 39 30.51 -28.44 -10.23
C ARG A 39 29.19 -29.04 -9.74
N VAL A 40 28.93 -30.20 -10.33
CA VAL A 40 27.98 -31.26 -9.99
C VAL A 40 28.32 -31.92 -8.63
N TRP A 41 27.28 -32.20 -7.86
CA TRP A 41 27.11 -33.29 -6.87
C TRP A 41 25.67 -33.80 -7.15
N GLY A 42 25.32 -35.05 -7.52
CA GLY A 42 25.72 -36.36 -7.01
C GLY A 42 25.06 -36.59 -5.64
N GLY A 43 24.05 -37.44 -5.39
CA GLY A 43 23.30 -38.41 -6.17
C GLY A 43 22.39 -39.22 -5.22
N SER A 44 21.64 -40.17 -5.80
CA SER A 44 20.88 -41.28 -5.19
C SER A 44 19.46 -41.00 -4.67
N PHE A 45 18.47 -41.61 -5.32
CA PHE A 45 17.47 -42.42 -4.62
C PHE A 45 17.05 -43.60 -5.52
N ARG A 46 16.88 -44.75 -4.86
CA ARG A 46 16.77 -46.09 -5.45
C ARG A 46 15.36 -46.41 -5.97
N SER A 47 15.38 -47.35 -6.92
CA SER A 47 14.31 -48.18 -7.47
C SER A 47 13.24 -48.67 -6.48
N GLY A 48 11.98 -48.63 -6.92
CA GLY A 48 10.86 -49.42 -6.37
C GLY A 48 9.87 -49.74 -7.48
N ARG A 49 9.51 -51.03 -7.59
CA ARG A 49 8.82 -51.68 -8.70
C ARG A 49 7.37 -51.23 -8.90
N VAL A 50 6.95 -51.41 -10.14
CA VAL A 50 5.60 -51.38 -10.70
C VAL A 50 4.86 -52.69 -10.34
N ASP A 51 3.61 -52.59 -9.89
CA ASP A 51 2.62 -53.66 -9.98
C ASP A 51 1.41 -53.16 -10.77
N PHE A 52 1.01 -53.94 -11.77
CA PHE A 52 -0.14 -53.70 -12.66
C PHE A 52 -1.38 -54.42 -12.12
N ALA A 53 -2.55 -53.79 -12.28
CA ALA A 53 -3.81 -54.49 -12.56
C ALA A 53 -4.75 -53.62 -13.42
N PRO A 54 -5.61 -54.22 -14.27
CA PRO A 54 -6.09 -53.59 -15.50
C PRO A 54 -7.57 -53.21 -15.45
N ASN A 55 -7.97 -52.20 -16.22
CA ASN A 55 -9.11 -52.25 -17.18
C ASN A 55 -9.51 -50.86 -17.65
N GLY A 56 -9.93 -50.77 -18.92
CA GLY A 56 -10.91 -49.77 -19.35
C GLY A 56 -10.46 -48.73 -20.38
N ARG A 57 -10.28 -49.18 -21.62
CA ARG A 57 -10.60 -48.51 -22.90
C ARG A 57 -10.83 -46.98 -22.88
N THR A 58 -10.03 -46.23 -23.64
CA THR A 58 -10.52 -45.18 -24.56
C THR A 58 -9.53 -44.91 -25.70
N ARG A 59 -10.10 -44.64 -26.88
CA ARG A 59 -9.47 -44.46 -28.21
C ARG A 59 -8.54 -43.24 -28.33
N PRO A 60 -7.63 -43.20 -29.33
CA PRO A 60 -6.72 -42.09 -29.54
C PRO A 60 -7.31 -41.05 -30.50
N GLU A 61 -7.19 -39.76 -30.17
CA GLU A 61 -7.36 -38.69 -31.14
C GLU A 61 -6.09 -37.83 -31.20
N ARG A 62 -5.49 -37.80 -32.39
CA ARG A 62 -4.35 -36.95 -32.74
C ARG A 62 -4.87 -35.60 -33.19
N ALA A 63 -4.39 -34.50 -32.62
CA ALA A 63 -4.47 -33.19 -33.26
C ALA A 63 -3.18 -32.39 -33.06
N ARG A 64 -2.61 -32.01 -34.20
CA ARG A 64 -1.35 -31.32 -34.45
C ARG A 64 -1.31 -29.91 -33.82
N CYS A 65 -0.19 -29.58 -33.17
CA CYS A 65 0.24 -28.18 -33.00
C CYS A 65 0.67 -27.62 -34.36
N ARG A 66 -0.01 -26.59 -34.85
CA ARG A 66 0.47 -25.72 -35.94
C ARG A 66 0.84 -24.37 -35.37
N GLU A 67 2.09 -23.99 -35.61
CA GLU A 67 2.60 -22.63 -35.50
C GLU A 67 1.75 -21.67 -36.35
N LEU A 68 1.36 -20.54 -35.78
CA LEU A 68 0.81 -19.41 -36.53
C LEU A 68 1.75 -18.21 -36.37
N ARG A 69 2.51 -17.96 -37.44
CA ARG A 69 3.11 -16.66 -37.73
C ARG A 69 1.99 -15.71 -38.17
N ALA A 70 1.89 -14.54 -37.54
CA ALA A 70 0.99 -13.48 -37.99
C ALA A 70 1.78 -12.38 -38.72
N THR A 71 1.40 -12.18 -39.98
CA THR A 71 1.89 -11.19 -40.93
C THR A 71 1.25 -9.82 -40.66
N HIS A 72 2.01 -8.74 -40.90
CA HIS A 72 1.53 -7.37 -40.92
C HIS A 72 0.39 -7.14 -41.92
N LEU A 73 -0.65 -6.40 -41.52
CA LEU A 73 -1.52 -5.59 -42.38
C LEU A 73 -2.12 -4.42 -41.57
N SER A 74 -2.32 -3.30 -42.26
CA SER A 74 -2.52 -1.93 -41.77
C SER A 74 -3.97 -1.42 -41.84
N CYS A 75 -4.27 -0.39 -41.02
CA CYS A 75 -5.38 0.59 -41.13
C CYS A 75 -6.79 0.05 -40.76
N THR A 76 -7.66 0.67 -39.94
CA THR A 76 -8.04 2.09 -39.76
C THR A 76 -8.67 2.34 -38.38
N THR A 77 -8.49 3.58 -37.90
CA THR A 77 -9.23 4.40 -36.93
C THR A 77 -10.41 3.79 -36.12
N THR A 78 -10.16 3.51 -34.85
CA THR A 78 -11.06 3.86 -33.73
C THR A 78 -10.19 4.04 -32.49
N GLY A 79 -10.34 5.15 -31.78
CA GLY A 79 -9.52 5.51 -30.62
C GLY A 79 -9.72 4.54 -29.46
N ALA A 80 -9.02 3.42 -29.50
CA ALA A 80 -8.80 2.55 -28.35
C ALA A 80 -7.49 2.98 -27.68
N VAL A 81 -7.58 3.30 -26.39
CA VAL A 81 -6.43 3.50 -25.50
C VAL A 81 -5.46 2.34 -25.71
N ARG A 82 -4.31 2.60 -26.33
CA ARG A 82 -3.20 1.64 -26.32
C ARG A 82 -2.60 1.68 -24.92
N VAL A 83 -3.17 0.89 -24.02
CA VAL A 83 -2.38 0.34 -22.91
C VAL A 83 -1.35 -0.56 -23.57
N VAL A 84 -0.12 -0.05 -23.72
CA VAL A 84 0.97 -0.82 -24.31
C VAL A 84 1.29 -1.96 -23.35
N HIS A 85 0.75 -3.14 -23.64
CA HIS A 85 1.15 -4.42 -23.05
C HIS A 85 2.49 -4.84 -23.66
N GLU A 86 3.57 -4.11 -23.38
CA GLU A 86 4.91 -4.57 -23.74
C GLU A 86 5.86 -4.37 -22.56
N TRP A 87 6.00 -5.46 -21.80
CA TRP A 87 6.96 -5.57 -20.71
C TRP A 87 8.35 -5.78 -21.30
N ALA A 88 9.12 -4.69 -21.38
CA ALA A 88 10.55 -4.74 -21.62
C ALA A 88 11.28 -4.01 -20.48
N PRO A 89 12.20 -4.67 -19.75
CA PRO A 89 12.97 -4.01 -18.71
C PRO A 89 14.05 -3.14 -19.38
N ARG A 90 13.85 -1.83 -19.38
CA ARG A 90 14.95 -0.87 -19.51
C ARG A 90 15.07 -0.10 -18.21
N THR A 91 16.19 -0.32 -17.54
CA THR A 91 16.59 0.33 -16.30
C THR A 91 16.85 1.81 -16.55
N ALA A 92 16.06 2.68 -15.90
CA ALA A 92 16.38 4.09 -15.73
C ALA A 92 16.13 4.44 -14.25
N PRO A 93 17.04 5.15 -13.58
CA PRO A 93 16.94 5.43 -12.16
C PRO A 93 15.97 6.60 -11.93
N GLY A 94 14.71 6.27 -11.67
CA GLY A 94 13.73 7.19 -11.09
C GLY A 94 13.24 6.56 -9.78
N ALA A 95 13.74 7.05 -8.65
CA ALA A 95 13.41 6.53 -7.33
C ALA A 95 11.91 6.74 -7.03
N ALA A 96 11.09 5.73 -7.34
CA ALA A 96 9.79 5.57 -6.71
C ALA A 96 10.05 5.26 -5.24
N THR A 97 9.77 6.24 -4.37
CA THR A 97 9.73 6.02 -2.92
C THR A 97 8.58 5.07 -2.64
N ALA A 98 8.87 3.77 -2.51
CA ALA A 98 7.96 2.84 -1.85
C ALA A 98 7.57 3.47 -0.51
N LYS A 99 6.27 3.70 -0.30
CA LYS A 99 5.72 4.14 0.98
C LYS A 99 5.85 2.94 1.94
N THR A 100 7.04 2.69 2.46
CA THR A 100 7.33 1.54 3.33
C THR A 100 6.47 1.65 4.58
N SER A 101 5.63 0.64 4.84
CA SER A 101 4.87 0.55 6.08
C SER A 101 5.86 0.25 7.20
N THR A 102 6.21 1.26 8.00
CA THR A 102 6.95 1.04 9.25
C THR A 102 5.95 0.53 10.29
N VAL A 103 6.26 -0.60 10.92
CA VAL A 103 5.46 -1.11 12.03
C VAL A 103 5.35 0.00 13.09
N PRO A 104 4.14 0.40 13.52
CA PRO A 104 3.96 1.48 14.45
C PRO A 104 4.55 1.11 15.82
N SER A 105 5.44 1.97 16.33
CA SER A 105 5.93 1.88 17.70
C SER A 105 4.93 2.51 18.66
N PRO A 106 4.75 1.95 19.87
CA PRO A 106 3.96 2.63 20.90
C PRO A 106 4.62 3.94 21.30
N LEU A 107 3.80 4.94 21.63
CA LEU A 107 4.22 6.14 22.35
C LEU A 107 4.90 5.80 23.69
N ASP A 108 5.67 6.75 24.23
CA ASP A 108 6.27 6.63 25.56
C ASP A 108 5.19 6.59 26.66
N ILE A 109 4.94 5.39 27.18
CA ILE A 109 3.98 5.15 28.26
C ILE A 109 4.73 5.23 29.59
N ARG A 110 4.32 6.19 30.42
CA ARG A 110 4.85 6.42 31.77
C ARG A 110 3.84 5.96 32.81
N SER A 111 4.27 5.09 33.70
CA SER A 111 3.53 4.67 34.87
C SER A 111 3.60 5.69 36.00
N TRP A 112 2.67 5.62 36.95
CA TRP A 112 2.73 6.46 38.15
C TRP A 112 4.04 6.32 38.95
N PRO A 113 4.57 5.11 39.22
CA PRO A 113 5.89 4.96 39.84
C PRO A 113 7.01 5.69 39.08
N GLU A 114 7.09 5.52 37.76
CA GLU A 114 8.13 6.17 36.92
C GLU A 114 8.00 7.70 36.90
N LEU A 115 6.78 8.23 36.91
CA LEU A 115 6.54 9.67 37.03
C LEU A 115 7.00 10.19 38.40
N ARG A 116 6.67 9.47 39.47
CA ARG A 116 7.07 9.82 40.83
C ARG A 116 8.59 9.79 40.99
N GLU A 117 9.26 8.77 40.44
CA GLU A 117 10.73 8.67 40.43
C GLU A 117 11.38 9.80 39.64
N SER A 118 10.73 10.30 38.59
CA SER A 118 11.16 11.50 37.87
C SER A 118 10.81 12.83 38.56
N GLY A 119 10.35 12.80 39.82
CA GLY A 119 10.05 14.00 40.62
C GLY A 119 8.66 14.59 40.40
N VAL A 120 7.77 13.92 39.65
CA VAL A 120 6.40 14.40 39.43
C VAL A 120 5.53 14.06 40.65
N SER A 121 5.06 15.09 41.35
CA SER A 121 4.13 14.93 42.47
C SER A 121 2.71 14.59 42.02
N ARG A 122 1.87 14.07 42.92
CA ARG A 122 0.47 13.75 42.62
C ARG A 122 -0.31 14.98 42.17
N HIS A 123 -0.12 16.09 42.88
CA HIS A 123 -0.70 17.40 42.53
C HIS A 123 -0.25 17.89 41.15
N ALA A 124 1.03 17.68 40.79
CA ALA A 124 1.54 18.02 39.46
C ALA A 124 0.89 17.15 38.37
N LEU A 125 0.72 15.85 38.59
CA LEU A 125 0.04 14.95 37.66
C LEU A 125 -1.44 15.32 37.48
N ASP A 126 -2.17 15.57 38.57
CA ASP A 126 -3.59 15.95 38.49
C ASP A 126 -3.76 17.31 37.77
N ARG A 127 -2.80 18.23 37.94
CA ARG A 127 -2.73 19.47 37.15
C ARG A 127 -2.45 19.21 35.68
N MET A 128 -1.48 18.36 35.34
CA MET A 128 -1.17 17.98 33.95
C MET A 128 -2.38 17.36 33.23
N LEU A 129 -3.17 16.52 33.92
CA LEU A 129 -4.39 15.94 33.37
C LEU A 129 -5.47 17.00 33.14
N ARG A 130 -5.70 17.91 34.09
CA ARG A 130 -6.67 19.01 33.94
C ARG A 130 -6.30 19.99 32.84
N GLU A 131 -5.01 20.29 32.68
CA GLU A 131 -4.47 21.17 31.64
C GLU A 131 -4.37 20.47 30.28
N GLY A 132 -4.68 19.17 30.19
CA GLY A 132 -4.57 18.42 28.94
C GLY A 132 -3.13 18.25 28.45
N ARG A 133 -2.14 18.26 29.35
CA ARG A 133 -0.73 18.03 29.00
C ARG A 133 -0.36 16.55 28.92
N CYS A 134 -1.13 15.69 29.58
CA CYS A 134 -1.00 14.25 29.46
C CYS A 134 -2.38 13.58 29.33
N VAL A 135 -2.39 12.42 28.70
CA VAL A 135 -3.57 11.58 28.52
C VAL A 135 -3.40 10.33 29.35
N LYS A 136 -4.43 9.98 30.11
CA LYS A 136 -4.52 8.71 30.82
C LYS A 136 -4.99 7.63 29.85
N VAL A 137 -4.08 6.75 29.43
CA VAL A 137 -4.42 5.63 28.52
C VAL A 137 -5.00 4.44 29.25
N ARG A 138 -4.57 4.19 30.51
CA ARG A 138 -5.13 3.18 31.43
C ARG A 138 -4.94 3.61 32.88
N PRO A 139 -5.62 2.98 33.87
CA PRO A 139 -5.34 3.23 35.28
C PRO A 139 -3.84 3.13 35.61
N GLY A 140 -3.26 4.24 36.07
CA GLY A 140 -1.84 4.32 36.43
C GLY A 140 -0.85 4.49 35.27
N LEU A 141 -1.31 4.56 34.01
CA LEU A 141 -0.47 4.69 32.82
C LEU A 141 -0.86 5.93 31.99
N PHE A 142 0.14 6.71 31.59
CA PHE A 142 0.00 8.03 31.00
C PHE A 142 0.91 8.21 29.79
N VAL A 143 0.49 9.07 28.86
CA VAL A 143 1.28 9.51 27.69
C VAL A 143 1.19 11.03 27.57
N GLN A 144 2.15 11.65 26.88
CA GLN A 144 2.07 13.09 26.57
C GLN A 144 0.92 13.37 25.59
N ASP A 145 0.16 14.44 25.82
CA ASP A 145 -1.01 14.79 24.99
C ASP A 145 -0.60 15.17 23.56
N GLU A 146 0.47 15.94 23.40
CA GLU A 146 0.99 16.33 22.08
C GLU A 146 1.35 15.10 21.23
N ALA A 147 2.08 14.16 21.83
CA ALA A 147 2.45 12.90 21.18
C ALA A 147 1.20 12.06 20.84
N TRP A 148 0.19 12.06 21.72
CA TRP A 148 -1.07 11.36 21.48
C TRP A 148 -1.86 11.98 20.32
N ARG A 149 -1.99 13.32 20.27
CA ARG A 149 -2.73 14.03 19.22
C ARG A 149 -2.07 13.87 17.85
N SER A 150 -0.74 13.89 17.81
CA SER A 150 0.04 13.76 16.57
C SER A 150 0.25 12.30 16.14
N ALA A 151 -0.05 11.33 17.00
CA ALA A 151 0.03 9.91 16.67
C ALA A 151 -1.00 9.50 15.60
N THR A 152 -0.58 8.61 14.70
CA THR A 152 -1.51 7.94 13.78
C THR A 152 -2.50 7.07 14.55
N PRO A 153 -3.67 6.76 13.96
CA PRO A 153 -4.63 5.86 14.59
C PRO A 153 -4.02 4.51 15.00
N GLU A 154 -3.15 3.93 14.17
CA GLU A 154 -2.47 2.67 14.44
C GLU A 154 -1.50 2.79 15.61
N CYS A 155 -0.72 3.87 15.69
CA CYS A 155 0.17 4.13 16.81
C CYS A 155 -0.60 4.24 18.13
N ARG A 156 -1.75 4.92 18.15
CA ARG A 156 -2.63 4.97 19.33
C ARG A 156 -3.13 3.58 19.73
N VAL A 157 -3.56 2.77 18.77
CA VAL A 157 -4.02 1.40 19.02
C VAL A 157 -2.88 0.55 19.60
N VAL A 158 -1.68 0.62 19.05
CA VAL A 158 -0.50 -0.07 19.59
C VAL A 158 -0.16 0.41 21.00
N THR A 159 -0.20 1.71 21.27
CA THR A 159 -0.02 2.26 22.63
C THR A 159 -1.05 1.71 23.62
N LEU A 160 -2.33 1.63 23.24
CA LEU A 160 -3.37 1.05 24.10
C LEU A 160 -3.16 -0.44 24.33
N ALA A 161 -2.69 -1.18 23.32
CA ALA A 161 -2.37 -2.60 23.42
C ALA A 161 -1.20 -2.82 24.40
N THR A 162 -0.10 -2.09 24.23
CA THR A 162 1.04 -2.12 25.16
C THR A 162 0.62 -1.74 26.58
N ALA A 163 -0.23 -0.72 26.75
CA ALA A 163 -0.73 -0.34 28.07
C ALA A 163 -1.59 -1.45 28.70
N LEU A 164 -2.40 -2.16 27.91
CA LEU A 164 -3.20 -3.29 28.41
C LEU A 164 -2.29 -4.43 28.83
N ASP A 165 -1.30 -4.81 28.02
CA ASP A 165 -0.36 -5.88 28.33
C ASP A 165 0.38 -5.61 29.65
N ARG A 166 0.98 -4.41 29.80
CA ARG A 166 1.69 -3.99 31.03
C ARG A 166 0.83 -4.01 32.30
N SER A 167 -0.48 -3.82 32.18
CA SER A 167 -1.39 -3.75 33.33
C SER A 167 -2.19 -5.04 33.56
N SER A 168 -1.99 -6.07 32.73
CA SER A 168 -2.71 -7.33 32.82
C SER A 168 -1.95 -8.35 33.67
N ARG A 169 -2.69 -9.14 34.47
CA ARG A 169 -2.09 -10.23 35.27
C ARG A 169 -1.63 -11.40 34.40
N SER A 170 -2.32 -11.63 33.28
CA SER A 170 -2.00 -12.61 32.26
C SER A 170 -1.85 -11.89 30.92
N ARG A 171 -0.88 -12.32 30.10
CA ARG A 171 -0.65 -11.69 28.78
C ARG A 171 -1.92 -11.79 27.91
N PRO A 172 -2.53 -10.67 27.50
CA PRO A 172 -3.64 -10.68 26.57
C PRO A 172 -3.18 -11.11 25.18
N LEU A 173 -4.05 -11.82 24.46
CA LEU A 173 -3.84 -12.14 23.05
C LEU A 173 -4.67 -11.18 22.19
N PHE A 174 -4.00 -10.25 21.51
CA PHE A 174 -4.65 -9.25 20.67
C PHE A 174 -5.13 -9.83 19.34
N SER A 175 -6.27 -9.35 18.84
CA SER A 175 -6.88 -9.81 17.59
C SER A 175 -7.55 -8.69 16.81
N GLY A 176 -8.13 -9.01 15.65
CA GLY A 176 -8.87 -8.07 14.82
C GLY A 176 -8.06 -6.83 14.46
N GLU A 177 -8.68 -5.64 14.56
CA GLU A 177 -8.02 -4.38 14.21
C GLU A 177 -6.82 -4.05 15.10
N THR A 178 -6.79 -4.53 16.35
CA THR A 178 -5.62 -4.35 17.22
C THR A 178 -4.44 -5.19 16.75
N ALA A 179 -4.67 -6.45 16.39
CA ALA A 179 -3.62 -7.27 15.76
C ALA A 179 -3.20 -6.70 14.40
N ALA A 180 -4.13 -6.17 13.61
CA ALA A 180 -3.80 -5.53 12.33
C ALA A 180 -2.86 -4.34 12.52
N ALA A 181 -3.10 -3.46 13.51
CA ALA A 181 -2.17 -2.38 13.85
C ALA A 181 -0.79 -2.92 14.28
N LEU A 182 -0.76 -3.97 15.11
CA LEU A 182 0.49 -4.61 15.58
C LEU A 182 1.31 -5.24 14.44
N HIS A 183 0.66 -5.70 13.37
CA HIS A 183 1.33 -6.15 12.13
C HIS A 183 1.75 -4.99 11.21
N GLY A 184 1.48 -3.74 11.58
CA GLY A 184 1.76 -2.56 10.75
C GLY A 184 0.82 -2.42 9.55
N LEU A 185 -0.41 -2.91 9.67
CA LEU A 185 -1.44 -2.74 8.64
C LEU A 185 -2.16 -1.41 8.87
N GLY A 186 -2.29 -0.62 7.80
CA GLY A 186 -3.05 0.63 7.84
C GLY A 186 -4.53 0.36 8.08
N LEU A 187 -5.17 1.19 8.90
CA LEU A 187 -6.57 1.03 9.29
C LEU A 187 -7.45 2.12 8.69
N TYR A 188 -8.74 1.81 8.50
CA TYR A 188 -9.75 2.78 8.09
C TYR A 188 -10.79 2.97 9.20
N LEU A 189 -10.87 4.19 9.73
CA LEU A 189 -11.76 4.56 10.84
C LEU A 189 -11.74 3.56 12.02
N PRO A 190 -10.55 3.17 12.54
CA PRO A 190 -10.49 2.24 13.65
C PRO A 190 -11.08 2.85 14.92
N ALA A 191 -11.62 2.01 15.79
CA ALA A 191 -11.91 2.42 17.16
C ALA A 191 -10.59 2.65 17.89
N THR A 192 -10.27 3.91 18.20
CA THR A 192 -8.99 4.28 18.84
C THR A 192 -9.09 4.41 20.36
N ASP A 193 -10.24 4.06 20.94
CA ASP A 193 -10.52 4.05 22.38
C ASP A 193 -10.57 2.62 22.96
N ARG A 194 -10.47 1.60 22.11
CA ARG A 194 -10.66 0.21 22.47
C ARG A 194 -9.61 -0.68 21.84
N VAL A 195 -9.24 -1.75 22.55
CA VAL A 195 -8.41 -2.83 22.03
C VAL A 195 -9.18 -4.13 21.97
N HIS A 196 -8.93 -4.89 20.91
CA HIS A 196 -9.56 -6.18 20.65
C HIS A 196 -8.63 -7.31 21.09
N VAL A 197 -9.15 -8.19 21.93
CA VAL A 197 -8.47 -9.40 22.39
C VAL A 197 -9.34 -10.61 22.12
N ILE A 198 -8.73 -11.77 22.00
CA ILE A 198 -9.42 -13.05 21.83
C ILE A 198 -8.99 -14.00 22.94
N SER A 199 -9.93 -14.80 23.43
CA SER A 199 -9.66 -15.81 24.46
C SER A 199 -10.60 -17.02 24.27
N PRO A 200 -10.12 -18.23 24.55
CA PRO A 200 -10.96 -19.44 24.57
C PRO A 200 -11.89 -19.49 25.79
N GLU A 201 -11.58 -18.78 26.88
CA GLU A 201 -12.31 -18.89 28.14
C GLU A 201 -13.65 -18.14 28.15
N HIS A 202 -14.62 -18.70 28.88
CA HIS A 202 -16.01 -18.25 28.82
C HIS A 202 -16.25 -16.87 29.48
N ARG A 203 -15.41 -16.39 30.41
CA ARG A 203 -15.63 -15.08 31.09
C ARG A 203 -14.46 -14.64 32.01
N PRO A 204 -13.47 -13.89 31.50
CA PRO A 204 -12.92 -12.77 32.26
C PRO A 204 -13.86 -11.58 32.09
N GLY A 205 -13.95 -10.70 33.10
CA GLY A 205 -14.69 -9.43 32.96
C GLY A 205 -14.27 -8.63 31.72
N SER A 206 -15.06 -7.62 31.35
CA SER A 206 -14.74 -6.70 30.27
C SER A 206 -14.24 -5.39 30.86
N PRO A 207 -12.92 -5.21 31.10
CA PRO A 207 -12.38 -3.92 31.52
C PRO A 207 -12.79 -2.84 30.53
N LEU A 208 -12.92 -1.61 31.01
CA LEU A 208 -13.12 -0.44 30.17
C LEU A 208 -12.07 -0.40 29.04
N GLY A 209 -12.51 -0.10 27.83
CA GLY A 209 -11.63 0.00 26.66
C GLY A 209 -11.11 -1.35 26.12
N VAL A 210 -11.72 -2.48 26.50
CA VAL A 210 -11.36 -3.81 25.96
C VAL A 210 -12.59 -4.48 25.36
N VAL A 211 -12.47 -4.90 24.11
CA VAL A 211 -13.45 -5.76 23.41
C VAL A 211 -12.90 -7.18 23.39
N ARG A 212 -13.62 -8.12 24.02
CA ARG A 212 -13.23 -9.52 24.07
C ARG A 212 -14.03 -10.33 23.06
N HIS A 213 -13.32 -10.95 22.14
CA HIS A 213 -13.85 -11.93 21.21
C HIS A 213 -13.69 -13.32 21.79
N ARG A 214 -14.64 -14.20 21.45
CA ARG A 214 -14.57 -15.63 21.75
C ARG A 214 -14.20 -16.36 20.47
N GLY A 215 -13.30 -17.33 20.58
CA GLY A 215 -12.95 -18.20 19.48
C GLY A 215 -11.75 -19.06 19.83
N ASP A 216 -11.70 -20.22 19.19
CA ASP A 216 -10.58 -21.14 19.31
C ASP A 216 -9.36 -20.59 18.58
N ILE A 217 -8.18 -20.86 19.13
CA ILE A 217 -6.92 -20.35 18.63
C ILE A 217 -5.91 -21.49 18.69
N ALA A 218 -5.37 -21.85 17.54
CA ALA A 218 -4.26 -22.78 17.47
C ALA A 218 -2.96 -22.07 17.89
N ASP A 219 -2.03 -22.78 18.49
CA ASP A 219 -0.73 -22.21 18.88
C ASP A 219 0.02 -21.60 17.68
N THR A 220 -0.17 -22.15 16.48
CA THR A 220 0.38 -21.62 15.21
C THR A 220 -0.19 -20.25 14.83
N ASP A 221 -1.34 -19.88 15.38
CA ASP A 221 -1.97 -18.57 15.16
C ASP A 221 -1.52 -17.53 16.19
N VAL A 222 -0.62 -17.86 17.12
CA VAL A 222 -0.14 -16.93 18.14
C VAL A 222 1.28 -16.47 17.80
N VAL A 223 1.46 -15.15 17.66
CA VAL A 223 2.76 -14.54 17.36
C VAL A 223 3.01 -13.32 18.25
N GLU A 224 4.28 -12.98 18.44
CA GLU A 224 4.66 -11.76 19.15
C GLU A 224 4.98 -10.63 18.17
N ARG A 225 4.39 -9.45 18.39
CA ARG A 225 4.64 -8.20 17.64
C ARG A 225 4.63 -7.03 18.61
N CYS A 226 5.55 -6.08 18.44
CA CYS A 226 5.71 -4.94 19.36
C CYS A 226 5.75 -5.37 20.85
N ALA A 227 6.44 -6.49 21.13
CA ALA A 227 6.55 -7.13 22.46
C ALA A 227 5.24 -7.61 23.12
N VAL A 228 4.15 -7.71 22.36
CA VAL A 228 2.85 -8.23 22.85
C VAL A 228 2.36 -9.40 22.00
N LEU A 229 1.53 -10.27 22.58
CA LEU A 229 0.96 -11.42 21.86
C LEU A 229 -0.21 -10.99 20.98
N CYS A 230 -0.23 -11.43 19.73
CA CYS A 230 -1.33 -11.18 18.80
C CYS A 230 -1.58 -12.38 17.88
N THR A 231 -2.73 -12.38 17.21
CA THR A 231 -3.02 -13.37 16.16
C THR A 231 -2.05 -13.25 15.00
N SER A 232 -1.72 -14.37 14.34
CA SER A 232 -0.90 -14.43 13.12
C SER A 232 -1.48 -13.53 12.03
N LEU A 233 -0.68 -13.19 11.01
CA LEU A 233 -1.13 -12.27 9.96
C LEU A 233 -2.34 -12.86 9.20
N GLU A 234 -2.24 -14.13 8.84
CA GLU A 234 -3.27 -14.91 8.15
C GLU A 234 -4.55 -14.96 8.99
N ARG A 235 -4.44 -15.29 10.29
CA ARG A 235 -5.57 -15.32 11.21
C ARG A 235 -6.22 -13.94 11.38
N THR A 236 -5.40 -12.89 11.49
CA THR A 236 -5.86 -11.50 11.61
C THR A 236 -6.66 -11.07 10.39
N VAL A 237 -6.18 -11.39 9.17
CA VAL A 237 -6.88 -11.10 7.92
C VAL A 237 -8.18 -11.91 7.84
N ALA A 238 -8.13 -13.21 8.14
CA ALA A 238 -9.30 -14.08 8.13
C ALA A 238 -10.42 -13.59 9.05
N ASP A 239 -10.10 -13.28 10.32
CA ASP A 239 -11.08 -12.80 11.28
C ASP A 239 -11.62 -11.41 10.90
N SER A 240 -10.76 -10.51 10.41
CA SER A 240 -11.17 -9.20 9.92
C SER A 240 -12.13 -9.32 8.75
N ALA A 241 -11.84 -10.21 7.80
CA ALA A 241 -12.64 -10.46 6.61
C ALA A 241 -14.03 -11.06 6.94
N ARG A 242 -14.14 -11.87 7.99
CA ARG A 242 -15.43 -12.41 8.44
C ARG A 242 -16.29 -11.39 9.18
N THR A 243 -15.68 -10.51 9.97
CA THR A 243 -16.40 -9.76 11.02
C THR A 243 -16.56 -8.27 10.75
N LEU A 244 -15.60 -7.62 10.08
CA LEU A 244 -15.63 -6.17 9.85
C LEU A 244 -16.52 -5.79 8.66
N ALA A 245 -16.88 -4.51 8.61
CA ALA A 245 -17.49 -3.91 7.41
C ALA A 245 -16.56 -4.10 6.19
N PHE A 246 -17.16 -4.22 5.00
CA PHE A 246 -16.46 -4.64 3.79
C PHE A 246 -15.27 -3.73 3.44
N ASP A 247 -15.43 -2.41 3.55
CA ASP A 247 -14.39 -1.42 3.33
C ASP A 247 -13.20 -1.57 4.28
N ARG A 248 -13.45 -1.67 5.59
CA ARG A 248 -12.41 -1.87 6.62
C ARG A 248 -11.68 -3.20 6.42
N ALA A 249 -12.41 -4.26 6.10
CA ALA A 249 -11.85 -5.57 5.87
C ALA A 249 -10.94 -5.60 4.63
N VAL A 250 -11.37 -4.99 3.52
CA VAL A 250 -10.56 -4.85 2.30
C VAL A 250 -9.31 -4.03 2.57
N THR A 251 -9.40 -2.92 3.32
CA THR A 251 -8.23 -2.13 3.71
C THR A 251 -7.17 -2.97 4.43
N ILE A 252 -7.57 -3.80 5.40
CA ILE A 252 -6.66 -4.69 6.13
C ILE A 252 -6.07 -5.76 5.20
N ALA A 253 -6.90 -6.39 4.37
CA ALA A 253 -6.46 -7.43 3.44
C ALA A 253 -5.47 -6.87 2.39
N ASP A 254 -5.77 -5.72 1.78
CA ASP A 254 -4.88 -5.03 0.85
C ASP A 254 -3.54 -4.70 1.54
N ALA A 255 -3.58 -4.19 2.76
CA ALA A 255 -2.37 -3.87 3.52
C ALA A 255 -1.51 -5.12 3.82
N ALA A 256 -2.13 -6.24 4.19
CA ALA A 256 -1.41 -7.49 4.45
C ALA A 256 -0.77 -8.04 3.18
N LEU A 257 -1.50 -8.03 2.06
CA LEU A 257 -0.99 -8.45 0.76
C LEU A 257 0.16 -7.56 0.31
N ARG A 258 0.03 -6.24 0.49
CA ARG A 258 1.09 -5.27 0.17
C ARG A 258 2.35 -5.55 0.95
N LEU A 259 2.22 -5.70 2.27
CA LEU A 259 3.33 -5.94 3.18
C LEU A 259 4.14 -7.19 2.81
N ARG A 260 3.48 -8.22 2.28
CA ARG A 260 4.10 -9.53 2.02
C ARG A 260 4.55 -9.73 0.58
N PHE A 261 3.85 -9.15 -0.39
CA PHE A 261 3.98 -9.56 -1.80
C PHE A 261 4.37 -8.43 -2.75
N VAL A 262 4.48 -7.18 -2.28
CA VAL A 262 5.16 -6.14 -3.06
C VAL A 262 6.66 -6.30 -2.88
N THR A 263 7.34 -6.72 -3.94
CA THR A 263 8.79 -7.03 -3.93
C THR A 263 9.65 -5.87 -4.42
N GLY A 264 9.03 -4.81 -4.94
CA GLY A 264 9.70 -3.60 -5.40
C GLY A 264 8.75 -2.67 -6.15
N PRO A 265 9.23 -1.51 -6.64
CA PRO A 265 8.41 -0.58 -7.40
C PRO A 265 7.76 -1.24 -8.62
N GLY A 266 6.43 -1.30 -8.63
CA GLY A 266 5.65 -1.95 -9.69
C GLY A 266 5.80 -3.46 -9.79
N SER A 267 6.37 -4.12 -8.78
CA SER A 267 6.53 -5.58 -8.72
C SER A 267 5.66 -6.17 -7.61
N TYR A 268 4.85 -7.17 -7.97
CA TYR A 268 3.90 -7.83 -7.07
C TYR A 268 3.83 -9.33 -7.38
N ASP A 269 4.05 -10.17 -6.38
CA ASP A 269 3.98 -11.62 -6.51
C ASP A 269 2.52 -12.09 -6.44
N ILE A 270 1.91 -12.28 -7.62
CA ILE A 270 0.50 -12.62 -7.76
C ILE A 270 0.21 -14.04 -7.23
N ASP A 271 1.11 -14.99 -7.48
CA ASP A 271 0.91 -16.39 -7.13
C ASP A 271 1.04 -16.59 -5.61
N ALA A 272 2.05 -15.98 -4.98
CA ALA A 272 2.19 -16.02 -3.53
C ALA A 272 1.03 -15.29 -2.81
N ALA A 273 0.57 -14.17 -3.39
CA ALA A 273 -0.62 -13.48 -2.89
C ALA A 273 -1.89 -14.32 -2.98
N ALA A 274 -2.09 -15.06 -4.07
CA ALA A 274 -3.22 -15.98 -4.23
C ALA A 274 -3.17 -17.12 -3.21
N ALA A 275 -1.99 -17.73 -3.00
CA ALA A 275 -1.80 -18.76 -1.99
C ALA A 275 -2.09 -18.24 -0.57
N PHE A 276 -1.65 -17.03 -0.24
CA PHE A 276 -1.95 -16.40 1.05
C PHE A 276 -3.45 -16.16 1.26
N LYS A 277 -4.16 -15.70 0.24
CA LYS A 277 -5.62 -15.53 0.30
C LYS A 277 -6.32 -16.85 0.55
N GLU A 278 -5.90 -17.94 -0.10
CA GLU A 278 -6.50 -19.26 0.12
C GLU A 278 -6.24 -19.76 1.55
N SER A 279 -5.03 -19.56 2.09
CA SER A 279 -4.73 -19.87 3.50
C SER A 279 -5.62 -19.08 4.47
N CYS A 280 -5.81 -17.78 4.24
CA CYS A 280 -6.72 -16.96 5.04
C CYS A 280 -8.17 -17.46 4.94
N LEU A 281 -8.59 -17.87 3.75
CA LEU A 281 -9.93 -18.39 3.51
C LEU A 281 -10.15 -19.75 4.18
N ALA A 282 -9.16 -20.62 4.17
CA ALA A 282 -9.18 -21.89 4.87
C ALA A 282 -9.38 -21.69 6.38
N ILE A 283 -8.66 -20.73 6.99
CA ILE A 283 -8.87 -20.33 8.39
C ILE A 283 -10.28 -19.78 8.59
N ALA A 284 -10.75 -18.90 7.71
CA ALA A 284 -12.08 -18.30 7.83
C ALA A 284 -13.21 -19.35 7.79
N ARG A 285 -13.04 -20.41 7.00
CA ARG A 285 -14.00 -21.52 6.85
C ARG A 285 -14.07 -22.43 8.08
N GLN A 286 -13.08 -22.38 8.98
CA GLN A 286 -13.15 -23.11 10.26
C GLN A 286 -14.22 -22.55 11.20
N SER A 287 -14.68 -21.31 10.98
CA SER A 287 -15.78 -20.73 11.75
C SER A 287 -17.14 -21.00 11.12
N ALA A 288 -18.16 -21.25 11.95
CA ALA A 288 -19.54 -21.46 11.51
C ALA A 288 -20.18 -20.22 10.84
N HIS A 289 -19.57 -19.03 10.97
CA HIS A 289 -20.14 -17.78 10.49
C HIS A 289 -19.13 -16.91 9.72
N GLY A 290 -19.62 -16.19 8.72
CA GLY A 290 -18.87 -15.15 8.02
C GLY A 290 -17.95 -15.64 6.89
N ALA A 291 -17.93 -16.94 6.57
CA ALA A 291 -17.12 -17.48 5.46
C ALA A 291 -17.39 -16.77 4.13
N TRP A 292 -18.68 -16.55 3.77
CA TRP A 292 -19.05 -15.83 2.56
C TRP A 292 -18.55 -14.37 2.54
N ARG A 293 -18.47 -13.71 3.70
CA ARG A 293 -17.92 -12.34 3.82
C ARG A 293 -16.43 -12.36 3.55
N ALA A 294 -15.73 -13.34 4.11
CA ALA A 294 -14.31 -13.53 3.88
C ALA A 294 -14.01 -13.81 2.40
N GLU A 295 -14.78 -14.67 1.74
CA GLU A 295 -14.67 -14.93 0.29
C GLU A 295 -14.82 -13.64 -0.53
N ARG A 296 -15.85 -12.84 -0.24
CA ARG A 296 -16.04 -11.55 -0.93
C ARG A 296 -14.88 -10.59 -0.70
N VAL A 297 -14.39 -10.47 0.53
CA VAL A 297 -13.28 -9.56 0.86
C VAL A 297 -11.99 -10.01 0.18
N LEU A 298 -11.60 -11.28 0.33
CA LEU A 298 -10.35 -11.82 -0.20
C LEU A 298 -10.36 -11.88 -1.74
N GLY A 299 -11.53 -12.16 -2.33
CA GLY A 299 -11.75 -12.09 -3.77
C GLY A 299 -11.62 -10.67 -4.33
N PHE A 300 -11.98 -9.65 -3.54
CA PHE A 300 -11.82 -8.25 -3.92
C PHE A 300 -10.43 -7.69 -3.59
N ALA A 301 -9.75 -8.19 -2.56
CA ALA A 301 -8.49 -7.62 -2.06
C ALA A 301 -7.37 -7.62 -3.12
N ASP A 302 -6.51 -6.61 -3.09
CA ASP A 302 -5.37 -6.44 -3.98
C ASP A 302 -4.25 -5.65 -3.28
N GLY A 303 -3.09 -6.27 -3.09
CA GLY A 303 -1.97 -5.66 -2.37
C GLY A 303 -1.29 -4.51 -3.10
N ARG A 304 -1.69 -4.19 -4.33
CA ARG A 304 -1.17 -3.04 -5.08
C ARG A 304 -1.77 -1.72 -4.63
N ALA A 305 -2.91 -1.71 -3.91
CA ALA A 305 -3.41 -0.51 -3.25
C ALA A 305 -2.41 -0.11 -2.15
N GLN A 306 -1.95 1.14 -2.12
CA GLN A 306 -0.87 1.58 -1.24
C GLN A 306 -1.35 2.27 0.04
N LEU A 307 -2.53 2.87 0.00
CA LEU A 307 -3.11 3.62 1.12
C LEU A 307 -4.53 3.13 1.44
N PRO A 308 -4.98 3.23 2.72
CA PRO A 308 -6.35 2.91 3.09
C PRO A 308 -7.40 3.62 2.24
N GLY A 309 -7.16 4.89 1.89
CA GLY A 309 -8.07 5.66 1.05
C GLY A 309 -8.19 5.15 -0.39
N GLU A 310 -7.15 4.52 -0.95
CA GLU A 310 -7.21 3.87 -2.27
C GLU A 310 -8.08 2.61 -2.19
N SER A 311 -7.90 1.79 -1.15
CA SER A 311 -8.74 0.60 -0.89
C SER A 311 -10.21 0.97 -0.74
N VAL A 312 -10.52 1.96 0.10
CA VAL A 312 -11.90 2.44 0.32
C VAL A 312 -12.45 3.10 -0.94
N GLY A 313 -11.65 3.91 -1.64
CA GLY A 313 -12.01 4.48 -2.93
C GLY A 313 -12.44 3.40 -3.93
N ARG A 314 -11.67 2.31 -4.04
CA ARG A 314 -11.99 1.17 -4.90
C ARG A 314 -13.29 0.48 -4.51
N VAL A 315 -13.58 0.36 -3.20
CA VAL A 315 -14.89 -0.14 -2.72
C VAL A 315 -16.02 0.79 -3.17
N ARG A 316 -15.87 2.11 -2.99
CA ARG A 316 -16.87 3.10 -3.45
C ARG A 316 -17.05 3.08 -4.98
N MET A 317 -15.98 2.90 -5.74
CA MET A 317 -16.05 2.74 -7.20
C MET A 317 -16.83 1.48 -7.57
N ARG A 318 -16.61 0.36 -6.87
CA ARG A 318 -17.40 -0.87 -7.08
C ARG A 318 -18.88 -0.66 -6.76
N GLU A 319 -19.19 0.05 -5.67
CA GLU A 319 -20.57 0.41 -5.28
C GLU A 319 -21.25 1.33 -6.31
N LEU A 320 -20.49 2.20 -6.98
CA LEU A 320 -20.98 3.03 -8.08
C LEU A 320 -21.28 2.22 -9.35
N GLY A 321 -20.70 1.03 -9.51
CA GLY A 321 -20.89 0.17 -10.68
C GLY A 321 -19.64 -0.03 -11.53
N PHE A 322 -18.49 0.55 -11.16
CA PHE A 322 -17.22 0.25 -11.85
C PHE A 322 -16.80 -1.20 -11.59
N SER A 323 -16.38 -1.87 -12.64
CA SER A 323 -16.15 -3.32 -12.64
C SER A 323 -14.69 -3.68 -12.89
N GLN A 324 -13.92 -2.80 -13.52
CA GLN A 324 -12.53 -3.04 -13.91
C GLN A 324 -11.59 -2.05 -13.24
N PHE A 325 -10.59 -2.58 -12.52
CA PHE A 325 -9.57 -1.79 -11.84
C PHE A 325 -8.18 -2.25 -12.24
N ILE A 326 -7.34 -1.32 -12.68
CA ILE A 326 -5.90 -1.54 -12.86
C ILE A 326 -5.21 -0.72 -11.80
N LEU A 327 -4.64 -1.36 -10.77
CA LEU A 327 -3.92 -0.67 -9.71
C LEU A 327 -2.47 -0.41 -10.10
N GLN A 328 -1.93 0.72 -9.64
CA GLN A 328 -0.54 1.13 -9.87
C GLN A 328 -0.20 1.14 -11.36
N VAL A 329 -0.98 1.89 -12.15
CA VAL A 329 -0.85 1.97 -13.61
C VAL A 329 0.50 2.61 -13.98
N PRO A 330 1.40 1.88 -14.64
CA PRO A 330 2.69 2.44 -15.06
C PRO A 330 2.51 3.37 -16.25
N ILE A 331 2.91 4.64 -16.09
CA ILE A 331 2.92 5.64 -17.14
C ILE A 331 4.36 6.01 -17.50
N LEU A 332 4.76 5.75 -18.75
CA LEU A 332 6.07 6.13 -19.26
C LEU A 332 6.02 7.58 -19.77
N THR A 333 6.87 8.44 -19.24
CA THR A 333 6.99 9.85 -19.65
C THR A 333 8.42 10.18 -20.03
N ALA A 334 8.62 11.37 -20.61
CA ALA A 334 9.96 11.91 -20.88
C ALA A 334 10.82 12.06 -19.60
N ARG A 335 10.20 12.10 -18.41
CA ARG A 335 10.90 12.21 -17.11
C ARG A 335 11.06 10.87 -16.39
N GLY A 336 10.69 9.76 -17.04
CA GLY A 336 10.76 8.42 -16.47
C GLY A 336 9.38 7.80 -16.24
N ARG A 337 9.36 6.73 -15.46
CA ARG A 337 8.14 5.95 -15.16
C ARG A 337 7.47 6.47 -13.90
N PHE A 338 6.20 6.83 -14.03
CA PHE A 338 5.32 7.14 -12.89
C PHE A 338 4.28 6.04 -12.71
N TYR A 339 3.65 6.02 -11.55
CA TYR A 339 2.57 5.10 -11.23
C TYR A 339 1.37 5.91 -10.76
N VAL A 340 0.21 5.63 -11.35
CA VAL A 340 -1.09 6.21 -10.97
C VAL A 340 -1.86 5.17 -10.16
N ASP A 341 -2.54 5.58 -9.10
CA ASP A 341 -3.10 4.64 -8.11
C ASP A 341 -4.10 3.64 -8.73
N ILE A 342 -5.10 4.14 -9.47
CA ILE A 342 -6.13 3.28 -10.07
C ILE A 342 -6.52 3.80 -11.46
N GLY A 343 -6.45 2.92 -12.46
CA GLY A 343 -7.05 3.10 -13.78
C GLY A 343 -8.40 2.42 -13.89
N LEU A 344 -9.33 3.11 -14.57
CA LEU A 344 -10.69 2.68 -14.91
C LEU A 344 -10.79 2.55 -16.44
N PRO A 345 -10.36 1.41 -17.01
CA PRO A 345 -10.28 1.23 -18.46
C PRO A 345 -11.64 1.30 -19.17
N GLU A 346 -12.71 0.91 -18.48
CA GLU A 346 -14.08 0.95 -19.00
C GLU A 346 -14.55 2.37 -19.38
N VAL A 347 -13.89 3.40 -18.85
CA VAL A 347 -14.17 4.81 -19.16
C VAL A 347 -12.91 5.65 -19.38
N ASP A 348 -11.80 5.05 -19.80
CA ASP A 348 -10.55 5.77 -20.07
C ASP A 348 -10.25 6.87 -19.03
N ALA A 349 -10.21 6.46 -17.76
CA ALA A 349 -9.99 7.36 -16.64
C ALA A 349 -8.89 6.85 -15.71
N LEU A 350 -8.20 7.80 -15.11
CA LEU A 350 -7.13 7.63 -14.15
C LEU A 350 -7.51 8.36 -12.87
N THR A 351 -7.25 7.73 -11.73
CA THR A 351 -7.63 8.28 -10.43
C THR A 351 -6.46 8.17 -9.46
N GLU A 352 -6.30 9.22 -8.64
CA GLU A 352 -5.32 9.24 -7.54
C GLU A 352 -5.98 9.63 -6.24
N PHE A 353 -5.59 8.94 -5.17
CA PHE A 353 -6.01 9.28 -3.83
C PHE A 353 -5.07 10.32 -3.23
N ASP A 354 -5.59 11.51 -2.97
CA ASP A 354 -4.85 12.53 -2.24
C ASP A 354 -5.08 12.36 -0.74
N GLY A 355 -4.12 11.71 -0.09
CA GLY A 355 -4.14 11.43 1.34
C GLY A 355 -3.75 12.63 2.20
N THR A 356 -3.98 13.87 1.78
CA THR A 356 -3.51 15.10 2.45
C THR A 356 -3.99 15.22 3.89
N ILE A 357 -3.23 14.59 4.79
CA ILE A 357 -2.94 14.96 6.17
C ILE A 357 -1.40 15.18 6.33
N LYS A 358 -0.61 15.07 5.26
CA LYS A 358 0.86 15.05 5.31
C LYS A 358 1.62 16.34 4.92
N TYR A 359 0.98 17.50 4.89
CA TYR A 359 1.71 18.77 4.67
C TYR A 359 1.80 19.69 5.90
N VAL A 360 1.45 19.23 7.10
CA VAL A 360 1.52 20.09 8.29
C VAL A 360 2.84 19.96 9.06
N ASP A 361 3.64 18.93 8.80
CA ASP A 361 4.94 18.77 9.47
C ASP A 361 6.08 18.85 8.45
N GLY A 362 6.81 19.97 8.49
CA GLY A 362 7.95 20.28 7.61
C GLY A 362 9.15 19.32 7.73
N SER A 363 8.98 18.14 8.34
CA SER A 363 10.01 17.13 8.58
C SER A 363 10.28 16.21 7.37
N LEU A 364 9.44 16.23 6.34
CA LEU A 364 9.58 15.36 5.16
C LEU A 364 10.20 16.01 3.93
N THR A 365 10.59 17.28 4.00
CA THR A 365 10.94 18.02 2.77
C THR A 365 12.34 17.73 2.24
N ARG A 366 13.21 17.01 2.96
CA ARG A 366 14.62 16.76 2.56
C ARG A 366 15.32 18.05 2.10
N GLY A 367 14.99 19.19 2.70
CA GLY A 367 15.54 20.51 2.34
C GLY A 367 14.86 21.21 1.15
N ARG A 368 13.80 20.63 0.55
CA ARG A 368 12.98 21.30 -0.47
C ARG A 368 11.95 22.23 0.17
N SER A 369 11.56 23.29 -0.52
CA SER A 369 10.42 24.08 -0.06
C SER A 369 9.11 23.34 -0.33
N ALA A 370 8.05 23.66 0.42
CA ALA A 370 6.71 23.16 0.12
C ALA A 370 6.28 23.54 -1.30
N ALA A 371 6.71 24.71 -1.78
CA ALA A 371 6.46 25.18 -3.14
C ALA A 371 7.10 24.27 -4.20
N ASP A 372 8.34 23.82 -4.00
CA ASP A 372 9.04 22.93 -4.94
C ASP A 372 8.37 21.55 -5.04
N ILE A 373 7.83 21.05 -3.91
CA ILE A 373 7.11 19.78 -3.87
C ILE A 373 5.81 19.89 -4.66
N LEU A 374 5.05 20.97 -4.44
CA LEU A 374 3.81 21.24 -5.16
C LEU A 374 4.05 21.43 -6.66
N ASP A 375 5.09 22.16 -7.04
CA ASP A 375 5.46 22.37 -8.45
C ASP A 375 5.87 21.05 -9.12
N THR A 376 6.68 20.23 -8.45
CA THR A 376 7.08 18.91 -8.96
C THR A 376 5.85 18.00 -9.15
N GLU A 377 4.93 18.00 -8.19
CA GLU A 377 3.71 17.18 -8.27
C GLU A 377 2.79 17.66 -9.39
N LYS A 378 2.64 18.97 -9.56
CA LYS A 378 1.87 19.57 -10.67
C LYS A 378 2.46 19.18 -12.03
N GLN A 379 3.78 19.31 -12.19
CA GLN A 379 4.45 18.91 -13.44
C GLN A 379 4.32 17.41 -13.73
N ARG A 380 4.31 16.56 -12.68
CA ARG A 380 4.05 15.12 -12.83
C ARG A 380 2.65 14.88 -13.39
N GLU A 381 1.65 15.53 -12.81
CA GLU A 381 0.26 15.41 -13.28
C GLU A 381 0.13 15.89 -14.73
N ASP A 382 0.67 17.06 -15.07
CA ASP A 382 0.62 17.61 -16.43
C ASP A 382 1.24 16.64 -17.46
N LEU A 383 2.34 15.98 -17.11
CA LEU A 383 2.97 14.96 -17.96
C LEU A 383 2.12 13.71 -18.10
N VAL A 384 1.54 13.21 -17.00
CA VAL A 384 0.66 12.04 -17.03
C VAL A 384 -0.55 12.33 -17.93
N ARG A 385 -1.20 13.48 -17.74
CA ARG A 385 -2.35 13.90 -18.57
C ARG A 385 -1.94 14.10 -20.03
N GLY A 386 -0.79 14.73 -20.28
CA GLY A 386 -0.26 14.96 -21.62
C GLY A 386 0.07 13.68 -22.39
N VAL A 387 0.64 12.66 -21.74
CA VAL A 387 0.97 11.39 -22.39
C VAL A 387 -0.24 10.49 -22.57
N THR A 388 -1.12 10.43 -21.55
CA THR A 388 -2.24 9.47 -21.56
C THR A 388 -3.46 10.00 -22.30
N GLN A 389 -3.68 11.32 -22.30
CA GLN A 389 -4.91 11.97 -22.77
C GLN A 389 -6.20 11.45 -22.08
N SER A 390 -6.08 10.65 -21.02
CA SER A 390 -7.18 10.10 -20.26
C SER A 390 -7.81 11.16 -19.34
N ARG A 391 -9.08 10.95 -18.96
CA ARG A 391 -9.70 11.70 -17.86
C ARG A 391 -8.91 11.43 -16.57
N PHE A 392 -8.60 12.47 -15.80
CA PHE A 392 -7.81 12.34 -14.58
C PHE A 392 -8.53 13.02 -13.42
N VAL A 393 -8.72 12.31 -12.31
CA VAL A 393 -9.38 12.84 -11.11
C VAL A 393 -8.62 12.50 -9.83
N ARG A 394 -8.37 13.52 -9.01
CA ARG A 394 -7.90 13.33 -7.63
C ARG A 394 -9.07 13.36 -6.66
N TYR A 395 -9.07 12.45 -5.69
CA TYR A 395 -10.07 12.39 -4.62
C TYR A 395 -9.38 12.16 -3.27
N GLY A 396 -9.81 12.88 -2.22
CA GLY A 396 -9.36 12.65 -0.84
C GLY A 396 -10.46 12.11 0.07
N TRP A 397 -10.16 12.08 1.38
CA TRP A 397 -11.04 11.62 2.45
C TRP A 397 -12.49 12.13 2.39
N PRO A 398 -12.77 13.42 2.11
CA PRO A 398 -14.15 13.93 2.06
C PRO A 398 -15.03 13.26 0.99
N HIS A 399 -14.43 12.66 -0.04
CA HIS A 399 -15.18 12.07 -1.14
C HIS A 399 -15.48 10.58 -0.94
N ILE A 400 -14.82 9.88 -0.01
CA ILE A 400 -14.95 8.42 0.14
C ILE A 400 -15.83 7.98 1.30
N GLY A 401 -16.47 8.94 1.98
CA GLY A 401 -17.45 8.66 3.04
C GLY A 401 -18.61 7.81 2.53
N THR A 402 -19.12 8.09 1.34
CA THR A 402 -20.14 7.29 0.66
C THR A 402 -19.84 7.15 -0.83
N ALA A 403 -20.42 6.14 -1.49
CA ALA A 403 -20.35 5.99 -2.94
C ALA A 403 -20.90 7.22 -3.67
N ARG A 404 -21.96 7.83 -3.12
CA ARG A 404 -22.60 9.03 -3.67
C ARG A 404 -21.66 10.23 -3.69
N ASP A 405 -20.87 10.43 -2.63
CA ASP A 405 -19.92 11.56 -2.55
C ASP A 405 -18.78 11.39 -3.57
N LEU A 406 -18.28 10.16 -3.73
CA LEU A 406 -17.29 9.85 -4.75
C LEU A 406 -17.88 10.05 -6.15
N GLY A 407 -19.11 9.61 -6.37
CA GLY A 407 -19.83 9.77 -7.64
C GLY A 407 -20.00 11.23 -8.01
N ARG A 408 -20.37 12.10 -7.06
CA ARG A 408 -20.44 13.56 -7.28
C ARG A 408 -19.08 14.13 -7.67
N ARG A 409 -18.00 13.70 -7.01
CA ARG A 409 -16.64 14.11 -7.37
C ARG A 409 -16.27 13.66 -8.79
N PHE A 410 -16.53 12.41 -9.14
CA PHE A 410 -16.19 11.86 -10.45
C PHE A 410 -16.99 12.51 -11.58
N ALA A 411 -18.27 12.81 -11.37
CA ALA A 411 -19.13 13.48 -12.34
C ALA A 411 -18.59 14.87 -12.75
N GLN A 412 -17.94 15.60 -11.85
CA GLN A 412 -17.29 16.90 -12.16
C GLN A 412 -16.17 16.78 -13.20
N PHE A 413 -15.59 15.58 -13.35
CA PHE A 413 -14.54 15.27 -14.33
C PHE A 413 -15.08 14.46 -15.51
N GLY A 414 -16.41 14.38 -15.64
CA GLY A 414 -17.08 13.60 -16.66
C GLY A 414 -16.85 12.10 -16.51
N ILE A 415 -16.54 11.59 -15.31
CA ILE A 415 -16.33 10.16 -15.05
C ILE A 415 -17.61 9.59 -14.45
N SER A 416 -18.13 8.52 -15.04
CA SER A 416 -19.33 7.82 -14.57
C SER A 416 -19.23 6.35 -14.99
N PRO A 417 -19.88 5.41 -14.28
CA PRO A 417 -19.88 4.00 -14.67
C PRO A 417 -20.45 3.81 -16.08
N PRO A 418 -20.03 2.75 -16.80
CA PRO A 418 -20.71 2.35 -18.04
C PRO A 418 -22.18 2.01 -17.74
N ARG A 419 -23.06 2.34 -18.68
CA ARG A 419 -24.51 2.12 -18.57
C ARG A 419 -24.88 0.65 -18.73
#